data_AF-A0A933YCK0-F1
#
_entry.id   AF-A0A933YCK0-F1
#
_cell.length_a   1.000
_cell.length_b   1.000
_cell.length_c   1.000
_cell.angle_alpha   90.00
_cell.angle_beta   90.00
_cell.angle_gamma   90.00
#
_symmetry.space_group_name_H-M   'P 1'
#
loop_
_entity.id
_entity.type
_entity.pdbx_description
1 polymer ?
#
loop_
_entity_poly.entity_id
_entity_poly.type
_entity_poly.pdbx_seq_one_letter_code
_entity_poly.pdbx_strand_id
1 'polypeptide(L)'
;MKMAESFFTRHTKERFSGKTKEQTELLRRRELAYDTAALEEAAGPLEKIAGQQLRKVVEKGLEDPESYERFVPHFEQCTDAPVLTLVFGSLDDPAYIDQSPNERPELLTTLYQSVVEKKVPKLGTLAQAAFTLPIMSDMYPAEGLRCTFRGPAARAASSAEQLNRMGQAVLEGALEVAENFLEIHGPDAKINVWGFSAGTQDAMFVTRFLGDMLGRPVDDCTLVSPGLGMGLGIFAAWPVNLAADKLREKGFTPQSFHEATYKYSQEAQLKEGKNNPRGRNFKVIYGTSDTIIPPFQPGGTIDFINLARKQGLAPTVIEYKGLDHITMPGELMWQKAYGNDPTFERNRPSLWSIPETYSDPLCIRKLDDIFSRFSAEELPFFAELVSERNGMTIMDDMEPHMHAIADWLVKHEICNVATGPRYLWVRNKEDLVDKIDPSIKSFRKQIVAHELPRVLRELSAIDHDESFKPLYEMTQEEKRPKLISEANSQTG
;
A
#
# COMPACT_ATOMS: atom_id res chain seq x y z
N MET A 1 -5.19 15.80 16.61
CA MET A 1 -4.23 14.76 16.18
C MET A 1 -4.05 13.61 17.16
N LYS A 2 -3.69 13.79 18.45
CA LYS A 2 -3.60 12.66 19.41
C LYS A 2 -4.86 11.78 19.53
N MET A 3 -6.05 12.37 19.30
CA MET A 3 -7.30 11.61 19.20
C MET A 3 -7.46 10.84 17.88
N ALA A 4 -6.87 11.29 16.77
CA ALA A 4 -6.96 10.63 15.47
C ALA A 4 -6.09 9.37 15.42
N GLU A 5 -4.85 9.44 15.91
CA GLU A 5 -4.00 8.25 16.14
C GLU A 5 -4.66 7.27 17.11
N SER A 6 -5.15 7.75 18.27
CA SER A 6 -5.87 6.89 19.22
C SER A 6 -7.15 6.29 18.63
N PHE A 7 -7.82 6.96 17.70
CA PHE A 7 -9.03 6.47 17.05
C PHE A 7 -8.70 5.40 16.02
N PHE A 8 -7.72 5.64 15.14
CA PHE A 8 -7.31 4.65 14.15
C PHE A 8 -6.62 3.44 14.77
N THR A 9 -5.58 3.60 15.58
CA THR A 9 -4.79 2.46 16.10
C THR A 9 -5.60 1.55 17.04
N ARG A 10 -6.62 2.07 17.75
CA ARG A 10 -7.57 1.25 18.52
C ARG A 10 -8.75 0.72 17.71
N HIS A 11 -9.03 1.20 16.50
CA HIS A 11 -10.22 0.81 15.73
C HIS A 11 -9.91 0.14 14.38
N THR A 12 -8.65 0.07 13.94
CA THR A 12 -8.27 -0.50 12.63
C THR A 12 -8.22 -2.02 12.56
N LYS A 13 -7.95 -2.74 13.66
CA LYS A 13 -7.78 -4.20 13.58
C LYS A 13 -9.08 -5.01 13.50
N GLU A 14 -10.22 -4.45 13.93
CA GLU A 14 -11.55 -5.11 13.85
C GLU A 14 -12.74 -4.16 13.64
N ARG A 15 -12.61 -2.83 13.87
CA ARG A 15 -13.79 -1.94 13.96
C ARG A 15 -14.06 -1.09 12.72
N PHE A 16 -13.11 -0.91 11.81
CA PHE A 16 -13.30 -0.03 10.65
C PHE A 16 -14.14 -0.68 9.53
N SER A 17 -13.96 -1.97 9.26
CA SER A 17 -14.88 -2.69 8.37
C SER A 17 -16.27 -2.84 8.99
N GLY A 18 -16.36 -2.85 10.33
CA GLY A 18 -17.61 -3.03 11.07
C GLY A 18 -18.23 -4.42 10.87
N LYS A 19 -17.48 -5.38 10.31
CA LYS A 19 -17.95 -6.73 9.99
C LYS A 19 -17.95 -7.62 11.24
N THR A 20 -18.97 -8.45 11.36
CA THR A 20 -19.08 -9.49 12.38
C THR A 20 -18.12 -10.65 12.12
N LYS A 21 -17.92 -11.53 13.12
CA LYS A 21 -17.11 -12.75 12.95
C LYS A 21 -17.75 -13.67 11.92
N GLU A 22 -19.07 -13.78 11.94
CA GLU A 22 -19.87 -14.56 11.00
C GLU A 22 -19.69 -14.06 9.56
N GLN A 23 -19.76 -12.74 9.34
CA GLN A 23 -19.50 -12.14 8.02
C GLN A 23 -18.07 -12.36 7.54
N THR A 24 -17.09 -12.37 8.45
CA THR A 24 -15.69 -12.61 8.09
C THR A 24 -15.44 -14.09 7.74
N GLU A 25 -16.07 -15.01 8.46
CA GLU A 25 -15.96 -16.44 8.18
C GLU A 25 -16.69 -16.83 6.88
N LEU A 26 -17.78 -16.13 6.56
CA LEU A 26 -18.47 -16.24 5.27
C LEU A 26 -17.52 -16.01 4.09
N LEU A 27 -16.60 -15.04 4.18
CA LEU A 27 -15.66 -14.71 3.09
C LEU A 27 -14.64 -15.81 2.81
N ARG A 28 -14.41 -16.75 3.74
CA ARG A 28 -13.50 -17.89 3.56
C ARG A 28 -14.15 -19.09 2.89
N ARG A 29 -15.48 -19.12 2.83
CA ARG A 29 -16.26 -20.20 2.24
C ARG A 29 -16.19 -20.15 0.73
N ARG A 30 -15.40 -21.04 0.12
CA ARG A 30 -15.24 -21.11 -1.35
C ARG A 30 -16.52 -21.53 -2.06
N GLU A 31 -17.44 -22.18 -1.36
CA GLU A 31 -18.75 -22.59 -1.89
C GLU A 31 -19.69 -21.41 -2.19
N LEU A 32 -19.39 -20.21 -1.68
CA LEU A 32 -20.15 -18.98 -1.95
C LEU A 32 -19.65 -18.23 -3.18
N ALA A 33 -18.82 -18.87 -4.02
CA ALA A 33 -18.37 -18.28 -5.26
C ALA A 33 -19.57 -17.76 -6.07
N TYR A 34 -19.52 -16.49 -6.46
CA TYR A 34 -20.56 -15.81 -7.24
C TYR A 34 -21.87 -15.49 -6.50
N ASP A 35 -21.99 -15.73 -5.19
CA ASP A 35 -23.10 -15.23 -4.39
C ASP A 35 -22.88 -13.75 -4.02
N THR A 36 -23.10 -12.89 -5.01
CA THR A 36 -22.92 -11.44 -4.88
C THR A 36 -23.86 -10.80 -3.85
N ALA A 37 -25.02 -11.40 -3.58
CA ALA A 37 -25.96 -10.90 -2.57
C ALA A 37 -25.42 -11.14 -1.15
N ALA A 38 -24.92 -12.34 -0.87
CA ALA A 38 -24.27 -12.65 0.40
C ALA A 38 -23.02 -11.78 0.63
N LEU A 39 -22.23 -11.51 -0.42
CA LEU A 39 -21.08 -10.61 -0.33
C LEU A 39 -21.49 -9.16 -0.05
N GLU A 40 -22.55 -8.65 -0.69
CA GLU A 40 -23.09 -7.32 -0.41
C GLU A 40 -23.68 -7.20 1.01
N GLU A 41 -24.27 -8.27 1.55
CA GLU A 41 -24.74 -8.34 2.93
C GLU A 41 -23.57 -8.39 3.94
N ALA A 42 -22.49 -9.07 3.58
CA ALA A 42 -21.27 -9.13 4.38
C ALA A 42 -20.43 -7.84 4.32
N ALA A 43 -20.69 -6.94 3.36
CA ALA A 43 -19.94 -5.71 3.17
C ALA A 43 -20.05 -4.75 4.38
N GLY A 44 -18.93 -4.10 4.69
CA GLY A 44 -18.87 -3.06 5.71
C GLY A 44 -19.65 -1.81 5.27
N PRO A 45 -20.06 -0.91 6.19
CA PRO A 45 -20.84 0.27 5.82
C PRO A 45 -20.17 1.17 4.77
N LEU A 46 -18.85 1.37 4.88
CA LEU A 46 -18.08 2.18 3.92
C LEU A 46 -17.92 1.47 2.57
N GLU A 47 -17.60 0.17 2.59
CA GLU A 47 -17.51 -0.67 1.39
C GLU A 47 -18.85 -0.73 0.64
N LYS A 48 -19.97 -0.81 1.36
CA LYS A 48 -21.31 -0.81 0.78
C LYS A 48 -21.64 0.50 0.07
N ILE A 49 -21.35 1.64 0.70
CA ILE A 49 -21.58 2.94 0.05
C ILE A 49 -20.67 3.10 -1.17
N ALA A 50 -19.39 2.72 -1.07
CA ALA A 50 -18.45 2.80 -2.18
C ALA A 50 -18.87 1.90 -3.35
N GLY A 51 -19.25 0.66 -3.09
CA GLY A 51 -19.73 -0.24 -4.14
C GLY A 51 -21.08 0.20 -4.74
N GLN A 52 -21.94 0.89 -4.00
CA GLN A 52 -23.12 1.53 -4.60
C GLN A 52 -22.77 2.67 -5.56
N GLN A 53 -21.73 3.46 -5.26
CA GLN A 53 -21.24 4.48 -6.19
C GLN A 53 -20.59 3.83 -7.43
N LEU A 54 -19.84 2.75 -7.21
CA LEU A 54 -19.26 1.95 -8.30
C LEU A 54 -20.36 1.39 -9.22
N ARG A 55 -21.46 0.88 -8.65
CA ARG A 55 -22.61 0.40 -9.41
C ARG A 55 -23.20 1.50 -10.30
N LYS A 56 -23.32 2.73 -9.81
CA LYS A 56 -23.77 3.88 -10.63
C LYS A 56 -22.81 4.21 -11.78
N VAL A 57 -21.50 4.08 -11.56
CA VAL A 57 -20.50 4.27 -12.61
C VAL A 57 -20.68 3.20 -13.70
N VAL A 58 -20.92 1.95 -13.31
CA VAL A 58 -21.22 0.85 -14.24
C VAL A 58 -22.54 1.10 -14.98
N GLU A 59 -23.60 1.51 -14.30
CA GLU A 59 -24.90 1.86 -14.90
C GLU A 59 -24.71 2.90 -16.02
N LYS A 60 -24.07 4.04 -15.70
CA LYS A 60 -23.75 5.08 -16.69
C LYS A 60 -22.93 4.52 -17.86
N GLY A 61 -21.98 3.64 -17.56
CA GLY A 61 -21.12 3.02 -18.57
C GLY A 61 -21.84 2.09 -19.54
N LEU A 62 -22.89 1.42 -19.05
CA LEU A 62 -23.75 0.59 -19.88
C LEU A 62 -24.71 1.44 -20.73
N GLU A 63 -25.08 2.64 -20.26
CA GLU A 63 -25.92 3.60 -20.98
C GLU A 63 -25.13 4.38 -22.06
N ASP A 64 -23.85 4.67 -21.82
CA ASP A 64 -22.95 5.38 -22.74
C ASP A 64 -21.58 4.66 -22.86
N PRO A 65 -21.48 3.63 -23.72
CA PRO A 65 -20.25 2.85 -23.89
C PRO A 65 -19.05 3.65 -24.40
N GLU A 66 -19.28 4.69 -25.22
CA GLU A 66 -18.19 5.50 -25.78
C GLU A 66 -17.49 6.31 -24.68
N SER A 67 -18.26 6.92 -23.78
CA SER A 67 -17.70 7.58 -22.60
C SER A 67 -16.99 6.60 -21.64
N TYR A 68 -17.46 5.35 -21.62
CA TYR A 68 -16.97 4.29 -20.73
C TYR A 68 -15.72 3.56 -21.25
N GLU A 69 -15.44 3.69 -22.54
CA GLU A 69 -14.25 3.19 -23.23
C GLU A 69 -13.13 4.24 -23.26
N ARG A 70 -13.31 5.40 -22.62
CA ARG A 70 -12.29 6.45 -22.58
C ARG A 70 -11.32 6.29 -21.41
N PHE A 71 -10.04 6.55 -21.66
CA PHE A 71 -9.06 6.88 -20.61
C PHE A 71 -8.23 8.10 -20.99
N VAL A 72 -7.63 8.74 -19.97
CA VAL A 72 -6.71 9.86 -20.11
C VAL A 72 -5.48 9.60 -19.23
N PRO A 73 -4.25 9.69 -19.77
CA PRO A 73 -3.04 9.67 -18.97
C PRO A 73 -2.84 11.04 -18.28
N HIS A 74 -2.65 11.02 -16.96
CA HIS A 74 -2.35 12.20 -16.16
C HIS A 74 -0.92 12.12 -15.64
N PHE A 75 -0.13 13.14 -15.94
CA PHE A 75 1.28 13.21 -15.59
C PHE A 75 1.51 14.12 -14.40
N GLU A 76 2.36 13.69 -13.49
CA GLU A 76 2.74 14.44 -12.31
C GLU A 76 4.22 14.21 -12.02
N GLN A 77 5.01 15.29 -12.02
CA GLN A 77 6.40 15.23 -11.57
C GLN A 77 6.42 15.25 -10.05
N CYS A 78 6.79 14.13 -9.42
CA CYS A 78 6.87 14.01 -7.96
C CYS A 78 8.27 14.35 -7.43
N THR A 79 9.32 13.86 -8.08
CA THR A 79 10.73 14.16 -7.76
C THR A 79 11.56 14.16 -9.05
N ASP A 80 12.80 14.67 -9.05
CA ASP A 80 13.67 14.67 -10.24
C ASP A 80 14.35 13.32 -10.52
N ALA A 81 13.97 12.25 -9.82
CA ALA A 81 14.56 10.93 -10.02
C ALA A 81 14.21 10.37 -11.40
N PRO A 82 15.13 9.64 -12.09
CA PRO A 82 14.88 9.01 -13.39
C PRO A 82 14.06 7.72 -13.21
N VAL A 83 12.86 7.87 -12.68
CA VAL A 83 11.90 6.80 -12.41
C VAL A 83 10.57 7.18 -13.04
N LEU A 84 9.96 6.26 -13.78
CA LEU A 84 8.58 6.37 -14.25
C LEU A 84 7.72 5.39 -13.45
N THR A 85 6.64 5.88 -12.85
CA THR A 85 5.62 5.02 -12.23
C THR A 85 4.32 5.07 -13.04
N LEU A 86 3.97 3.95 -13.67
CA LEU A 86 2.69 3.78 -14.38
C LEU A 86 1.63 3.28 -13.40
N VAL A 87 0.53 4.01 -13.28
CA VAL A 87 -0.52 3.75 -12.29
C VAL A 87 -1.85 3.43 -12.96
N PHE A 88 -2.43 2.30 -12.56
CA PHE A 88 -3.73 1.80 -13.02
C PHE A 88 -4.68 1.67 -11.83
N GLY A 89 -5.58 2.66 -11.70
CA GLY A 89 -6.55 2.74 -10.60
C GLY A 89 -7.76 1.81 -10.73
N SER A 90 -8.76 1.99 -9.87
CA SER A 90 -10.07 1.34 -10.03
C SER A 90 -10.89 2.00 -11.14
N LEU A 91 -12.19 1.70 -11.26
CA LEU A 91 -13.10 2.44 -12.13
C LEU A 91 -13.21 3.90 -11.64
N ASP A 92 -13.01 4.85 -12.56
CA ASP A 92 -13.30 6.28 -12.37
C ASP A 92 -14.67 6.63 -12.99
N ASP A 93 -15.36 7.64 -12.45
CA ASP A 93 -16.56 8.20 -13.09
C ASP A 93 -16.15 8.96 -14.38
N PRO A 94 -16.78 8.67 -15.54
CA PRO A 94 -16.56 9.39 -16.78
C PRO A 94 -16.57 10.92 -16.66
N ALA A 95 -17.41 11.46 -15.78
CA ALA A 95 -17.57 12.89 -15.58
C ALA A 95 -16.32 13.60 -15.03
N TYR A 96 -15.38 12.84 -14.44
CA TYR A 96 -14.19 13.38 -13.78
C TYR A 96 -12.87 12.96 -14.45
N ILE A 97 -12.92 12.29 -15.62
CA ILE A 97 -11.72 11.81 -16.32
C ILE A 97 -10.79 12.97 -16.68
N ASP A 98 -11.36 14.10 -17.10
CA ASP A 98 -10.62 15.29 -17.54
C ASP A 98 -10.16 16.17 -16.37
N GLN A 99 -10.69 15.95 -15.16
CA GLN A 99 -10.32 16.73 -13.98
C GLN A 99 -9.00 16.25 -13.40
N SER A 100 -8.14 17.20 -13.02
CA SER A 100 -6.91 16.89 -12.31
C SER A 100 -7.21 16.23 -10.95
N PRO A 101 -6.28 15.47 -10.36
CA PRO A 101 -6.49 14.83 -9.05
C PRO A 101 -6.99 15.78 -7.95
N ASN A 102 -6.55 17.05 -7.99
CA ASN A 102 -6.85 18.06 -6.97
C ASN A 102 -8.23 18.73 -7.14
N GLU A 103 -8.90 18.54 -8.27
CA GLU A 103 -10.17 19.21 -8.60
C GLU A 103 -11.40 18.33 -8.35
N ARG A 104 -11.21 17.09 -7.86
CA ARG A 104 -12.29 16.12 -7.70
C ARG A 104 -12.98 16.21 -6.33
N PRO A 105 -14.32 16.11 -6.26
CA PRO A 105 -15.00 15.73 -5.02
C PRO A 105 -14.64 14.27 -4.72
N GLU A 106 -13.77 14.04 -3.74
CA GLU A 106 -13.23 12.70 -3.51
C GLU A 106 -14.35 11.73 -3.10
N LEU A 107 -14.31 10.50 -3.61
CA LEU A 107 -15.24 9.44 -3.19
C LEU A 107 -15.17 9.25 -1.67
N LEU A 108 -13.97 9.27 -1.09
CA LEU A 108 -13.73 9.16 0.36
C LEU A 108 -14.19 10.39 1.14
N THR A 109 -13.95 11.61 0.64
CA THR A 109 -14.50 12.84 1.25
C THR A 109 -16.03 12.87 1.18
N THR A 110 -16.62 12.42 0.07
CA THR A 110 -18.08 12.32 -0.12
C THR A 110 -18.69 11.20 0.75
N LEU A 111 -18.03 10.05 0.83
CA LEU A 111 -18.36 8.94 1.74
C LEU A 111 -18.33 9.41 3.19
N TYR A 112 -17.27 10.11 3.58
CA TYR A 112 -17.09 10.62 4.94
C TYR A 112 -18.10 11.71 5.29
N GLN A 113 -18.31 12.70 4.42
CA GLN A 113 -19.37 13.71 4.58
C GLN A 113 -20.74 13.04 4.72
N SER A 114 -21.06 12.05 3.88
CA SER A 114 -22.35 11.35 3.92
C SER A 114 -22.58 10.54 5.21
N VAL A 115 -21.52 10.04 5.85
CA VAL A 115 -21.57 9.26 7.10
C VAL A 115 -21.55 10.18 8.32
N VAL A 116 -20.73 11.21 8.32
CA VAL A 116 -20.56 12.16 9.44
C VAL A 116 -21.74 13.12 9.54
N GLU A 117 -22.20 13.69 8.42
CA GLU A 117 -23.34 14.63 8.42
C GLU A 117 -24.65 13.94 8.81
N LYS A 118 -24.85 12.66 8.45
CA LYS A 118 -26.12 11.96 8.72
C LYS A 118 -26.21 11.29 10.08
N LYS A 119 -25.09 10.99 10.76
CA LYS A 119 -25.13 10.20 12.01
C LYS A 119 -24.50 10.86 13.24
N VAL A 120 -23.63 11.86 13.12
CA VAL A 120 -23.02 12.51 14.31
C VAL A 120 -22.83 14.03 14.14
N PRO A 121 -23.88 14.84 14.31
CA PRO A 121 -23.84 16.29 14.07
C PRO A 121 -22.81 17.06 14.94
N LYS A 122 -22.42 16.51 16.10
CA LYS A 122 -21.50 17.16 17.05
C LYS A 122 -20.01 17.01 16.72
N LEU A 123 -19.65 16.25 15.69
CA LEU A 123 -18.26 16.09 15.23
C LEU A 123 -17.89 17.07 14.10
N GLY A 124 -18.86 17.85 13.59
CA GLY A 124 -18.79 18.58 12.32
C GLY A 124 -17.62 19.55 12.14
N THR A 125 -17.02 20.10 13.20
CA THR A 125 -15.90 21.05 13.08
C THR A 125 -14.53 20.44 13.42
N LEU A 126 -14.48 19.39 14.24
CA LEU A 126 -13.23 18.69 14.63
C LEU A 126 -12.89 17.54 13.68
N ALA A 127 -13.90 16.90 13.07
CA ALA A 127 -13.74 15.92 12.00
C ALA A 127 -13.24 16.57 10.71
N GLN A 128 -13.72 17.78 10.40
CA GLN A 128 -13.36 18.52 9.19
C GLN A 128 -11.91 19.04 9.21
N ALA A 129 -11.34 19.30 10.40
CA ALA A 129 -9.94 19.67 10.58
C ALA A 129 -8.99 18.47 10.81
N ALA A 130 -9.53 17.29 11.14
CA ALA A 130 -8.75 16.06 11.37
C ALA A 130 -8.61 15.18 10.12
N PHE A 131 -9.32 15.51 9.03
CA PHE A 131 -9.39 14.72 7.81
C PHE A 131 -9.29 15.59 6.56
N THR A 132 -8.11 16.15 6.33
CA THR A 132 -7.51 16.08 4.99
C THR A 132 -7.12 14.62 4.78
N LEU A 133 -8.09 13.76 4.43
CA LEU A 133 -7.75 12.42 3.96
C LEU A 133 -6.87 12.60 2.73
N PRO A 134 -5.75 11.86 2.62
CA PRO A 134 -4.97 11.87 1.40
C PRO A 134 -5.86 11.49 0.21
N ILE A 135 -5.68 12.15 -0.93
CA ILE A 135 -6.40 11.87 -2.18
C ILE A 135 -6.00 10.45 -2.61
N MET A 136 -6.84 9.70 -3.33
CA MET A 136 -6.47 8.35 -3.83
C MET A 136 -5.13 8.31 -4.59
N SER A 137 -4.68 9.45 -5.16
CA SER A 137 -3.35 9.64 -5.75
C SER A 137 -2.20 9.46 -4.74
N ASP A 138 -2.45 9.73 -3.47
CA ASP A 138 -1.49 9.67 -2.38
C ASP A 138 -1.24 8.21 -1.93
N MET A 139 -2.07 7.27 -2.40
CA MET A 139 -1.78 5.85 -2.27
C MET A 139 -0.63 5.41 -3.18
N TYR A 140 -0.35 6.14 -4.26
CA TYR A 140 0.65 5.76 -5.26
C TYR A 140 2.05 6.21 -4.83
N PRO A 141 3.13 5.54 -5.29
CA PRO A 141 4.48 6.06 -5.09
C PRO A 141 4.59 7.50 -5.59
N ALA A 142 5.34 8.34 -4.88
CA ALA A 142 5.61 9.73 -5.22
C ALA A 142 7.11 9.88 -5.51
N GLU A 143 7.58 9.19 -6.54
CA GLU A 143 8.97 9.18 -6.98
C GLU A 143 9.03 9.36 -8.50
N GLY A 144 9.93 10.23 -8.97
CA GLY A 144 10.16 10.51 -10.37
C GLY A 144 8.93 11.10 -11.06
N LEU A 145 8.66 10.64 -12.28
CA LEU A 145 7.46 10.94 -13.04
C LEU A 145 6.39 9.89 -12.77
N ARG A 146 5.21 10.33 -12.32
CA ARG A 146 4.03 9.49 -12.17
C ARG A 146 3.09 9.71 -13.35
N CYS A 147 2.68 8.62 -14.01
CA CYS A 147 1.65 8.64 -15.04
C CYS A 147 0.47 7.78 -14.61
N THR A 148 -0.68 8.40 -14.40
CA THR A 148 -1.91 7.73 -13.97
C THR A 148 -2.87 7.58 -15.14
N PHE A 149 -3.19 6.33 -15.50
CA PHE A 149 -4.19 5.99 -16.51
C PHE A 149 -5.58 6.07 -15.87
N ARG A 150 -6.28 7.18 -16.14
CA ARG A 150 -7.59 7.50 -15.55
C ARG A 150 -8.72 7.20 -16.51
N GLY A 151 -9.81 6.69 -15.98
CA GLY A 151 -11.00 6.37 -16.76
C GLY A 151 -11.59 5.02 -16.39
N PRO A 152 -12.88 4.80 -16.70
CA PRO A 152 -13.53 3.52 -16.53
C PRO A 152 -12.96 2.45 -17.48
N ALA A 153 -12.46 2.87 -18.66
CA ALA A 153 -11.98 2.09 -19.81
C ALA A 153 -12.28 0.58 -19.73
N ALA A 154 -13.58 0.30 -19.68
CA ALA A 154 -14.25 -0.99 -19.62
C ALA A 154 -13.71 -2.06 -18.63
N ARG A 155 -13.23 -1.67 -17.45
CA ARG A 155 -12.97 -2.59 -16.32
C ARG A 155 -14.24 -3.19 -15.69
N ALA A 156 -15.41 -2.99 -16.30
CA ALA A 156 -16.65 -3.74 -16.08
C ALA A 156 -17.34 -3.96 -17.43
N ALA A 157 -16.59 -4.53 -18.38
CA ALA A 157 -17.03 -4.67 -19.76
C ALA A 157 -18.34 -5.45 -19.90
N SER A 158 -19.15 -5.03 -20.86
CA SER A 158 -20.39 -5.71 -21.25
C SER A 158 -20.18 -6.71 -22.39
N SER A 159 -18.95 -6.85 -22.91
CA SER A 159 -18.56 -7.87 -23.90
C SER A 159 -17.05 -8.15 -23.84
N ALA A 160 -16.63 -9.28 -24.43
CA ALA A 160 -15.22 -9.66 -24.47
C ALA A 160 -14.44 -8.76 -25.43
N GLU A 161 -15.05 -8.38 -26.55
CA GLU A 161 -14.46 -7.48 -27.55
C GLU A 161 -14.16 -6.12 -26.95
N GLN A 162 -15.08 -5.60 -26.13
CA GLN A 162 -14.90 -4.33 -25.43
C GLN A 162 -13.69 -4.39 -24.48
N LEU A 163 -13.62 -5.41 -23.62
CA LEU A 163 -12.48 -5.58 -22.70
C LEU A 163 -11.16 -5.73 -23.47
N ASN A 164 -11.17 -6.49 -24.56
CA ASN A 164 -9.99 -6.76 -25.38
C ASN A 164 -9.48 -5.49 -26.07
N ARG A 165 -10.38 -4.70 -26.68
CA ARG A 165 -10.01 -3.40 -27.29
C ARG A 165 -9.45 -2.45 -26.25
N MET A 166 -10.08 -2.39 -25.08
CA MET A 166 -9.62 -1.46 -24.04
C MET A 166 -8.29 -1.84 -23.43
N GLY A 167 -8.08 -3.13 -23.12
CA GLY A 167 -6.78 -3.61 -22.64
C GLY A 167 -5.66 -3.33 -23.65
N GLN A 168 -5.97 -3.44 -24.95
CA GLN A 168 -5.02 -3.10 -26.02
C GLN A 168 -4.68 -1.61 -26.06
N ALA A 169 -5.69 -0.73 -26.04
CA ALA A 169 -5.46 0.71 -26.07
C ALA A 169 -4.69 1.22 -24.84
N VAL A 170 -4.98 0.67 -23.65
CA VAL A 170 -4.22 0.98 -22.43
C VAL A 170 -2.77 0.50 -22.54
N LEU A 171 -2.54 -0.68 -23.11
CA LEU A 171 -1.19 -1.19 -23.36
C LEU A 171 -0.41 -0.26 -24.30
N GLU A 172 -1.00 0.11 -25.44
CA GLU A 172 -0.36 0.99 -26.42
C GLU A 172 0.02 2.34 -25.80
N GLY A 173 -0.89 2.97 -25.07
CA GLY A 173 -0.60 4.22 -24.36
C GLY A 173 0.48 4.07 -23.28
N ALA A 174 0.50 2.93 -22.56
CA ALA A 174 1.52 2.68 -21.54
C ALA A 174 2.92 2.44 -22.13
N LEU A 175 3.00 1.71 -23.25
CA LEU A 175 4.26 1.49 -23.96
C LEU A 175 4.79 2.80 -24.55
N GLU A 176 3.94 3.60 -25.20
CA GLU A 176 4.32 4.91 -25.74
C GLU A 176 4.88 5.83 -24.65
N VAL A 177 4.24 5.89 -23.48
CA VAL A 177 4.73 6.68 -22.35
C VAL A 177 6.09 6.18 -21.85
N ALA A 178 6.28 4.86 -21.75
CA ALA A 178 7.54 4.28 -21.32
C ALA A 178 8.67 4.50 -22.33
N GLU A 179 8.40 4.33 -23.62
CA GLU A 179 9.35 4.57 -24.72
C GLU A 179 9.83 6.02 -24.72
N ASN A 180 8.90 6.98 -24.69
CA ASN A 180 9.21 8.40 -24.65
C ASN A 180 10.05 8.76 -23.40
N PHE A 181 9.73 8.17 -22.26
CA PHE A 181 10.49 8.39 -21.02
C PHE A 181 11.92 7.85 -21.12
N LEU A 182 12.09 6.64 -21.67
CA LEU A 182 13.41 6.02 -21.84
C LEU A 182 14.27 6.72 -22.90
N GLU A 183 13.65 7.33 -23.92
CA GLU A 183 14.38 8.17 -24.89
C GLU A 183 14.99 9.40 -24.20
N ILE A 184 14.27 10.00 -23.26
CA ILE A 184 14.72 11.20 -22.54
C ILE A 184 15.75 10.86 -21.45
N HIS A 185 15.51 9.79 -20.68
CA HIS A 185 16.27 9.48 -19.46
C HIS A 185 17.29 8.33 -19.63
N GLY A 186 17.30 7.66 -20.78
CA GLY A 186 18.17 6.55 -21.10
C GLY A 186 17.58 5.17 -20.72
N PRO A 187 18.15 4.08 -21.28
CA PRO A 187 17.63 2.72 -21.15
C PRO A 187 17.71 2.14 -19.72
N ASP A 188 18.57 2.72 -18.87
CA ASP A 188 18.77 2.30 -17.48
C ASP A 188 17.80 3.00 -16.51
N ALA A 189 16.95 3.93 -16.99
CA ALA A 189 15.95 4.56 -16.16
C ALA A 189 14.94 3.52 -15.62
N LYS A 190 14.44 3.75 -14.40
CA LYS A 190 13.60 2.77 -13.72
C LYS A 190 12.15 2.89 -14.17
N ILE A 191 11.49 1.74 -14.33
CA ILE A 191 10.06 1.67 -14.66
C ILE A 191 9.35 0.88 -13.58
N ASN A 192 8.41 1.52 -12.91
CA ASN A 192 7.54 0.93 -11.89
C ASN A 192 6.11 0.83 -12.40
N VAL A 193 5.38 -0.18 -11.95
CA VAL A 193 3.98 -0.40 -12.27
C VAL A 193 3.15 -0.58 -11.00
N TRP A 194 2.02 0.12 -10.92
CA TRP A 194 1.11 0.05 -9.78
C TRP A 194 -0.32 -0.23 -10.25
N GLY A 195 -0.98 -1.22 -9.65
CA GLY A 195 -2.38 -1.57 -9.94
C GLY A 195 -3.23 -1.63 -8.68
N PHE A 196 -4.47 -1.14 -8.75
CA PHE A 196 -5.46 -1.30 -7.68
C PHE A 196 -6.79 -1.83 -8.22
N SER A 197 -7.38 -2.80 -7.52
CA SER A 197 -8.68 -3.38 -7.87
C SER A 197 -8.67 -3.90 -9.31
N ALA A 198 -9.69 -3.58 -10.11
CA ALA A 198 -9.74 -3.98 -11.51
C ALA A 198 -8.56 -3.45 -12.36
N GLY A 199 -7.90 -2.35 -11.96
CA GLY A 199 -6.66 -1.87 -12.61
C GLY A 199 -5.46 -2.80 -12.44
N THR A 200 -5.51 -3.79 -11.52
CA THR A 200 -4.47 -4.81 -11.43
C THR A 200 -4.41 -5.71 -12.66
N GLN A 201 -5.50 -5.82 -13.44
CA GLN A 201 -5.48 -6.51 -14.72
C GLN A 201 -4.58 -5.77 -15.71
N ASP A 202 -4.83 -4.47 -15.91
CA ASP A 202 -4.06 -3.62 -16.82
C ASP A 202 -2.60 -3.55 -16.38
N ALA A 203 -2.36 -3.36 -15.08
CA ALA A 203 -1.03 -3.32 -14.50
C ALA A 203 -0.23 -4.60 -14.81
N MET A 204 -0.82 -5.78 -14.63
CA MET A 204 -0.13 -7.04 -14.93
C MET A 204 0.07 -7.25 -16.43
N PHE A 205 -0.90 -6.86 -17.26
CA PHE A 205 -0.79 -6.89 -18.72
C PHE A 205 0.35 -6.02 -19.20
N VAL A 206 0.36 -4.75 -18.83
CA VAL A 206 1.42 -3.79 -19.14
C VAL A 206 2.78 -4.25 -18.59
N THR A 207 2.84 -4.74 -17.36
CA THR A 207 4.09 -5.24 -16.74
C THR A 207 4.78 -6.30 -17.60
N ARG A 208 4.02 -7.28 -18.12
CA ARG A 208 4.57 -8.34 -18.96
C ARG A 208 5.18 -7.76 -20.25
N PHE A 209 4.41 -6.95 -20.97
CA PHE A 209 4.85 -6.40 -22.26
C PHE A 209 5.99 -5.38 -22.12
N LEU A 210 5.99 -4.59 -21.04
CA LEU A 210 7.15 -3.77 -20.69
C LEU A 210 8.37 -4.64 -20.41
N GLY A 211 8.21 -5.75 -19.69
CA GLY A 211 9.32 -6.67 -19.45
C GLY A 211 9.91 -7.25 -20.75
N ASP A 212 9.05 -7.56 -21.72
CA ASP A 212 9.47 -8.03 -23.05
C ASP A 212 10.18 -6.91 -23.84
N MET A 213 9.62 -5.69 -23.85
CA MET A 213 10.18 -4.50 -24.50
C MET A 213 11.56 -4.11 -23.93
N LEU A 214 11.69 -4.13 -22.60
CA LEU A 214 12.92 -3.77 -21.89
C LEU A 214 13.99 -4.85 -21.98
N GLY A 215 13.63 -6.10 -22.31
CA GLY A 215 14.50 -7.26 -22.19
C GLY A 215 14.89 -7.62 -20.76
N ARG A 216 14.30 -6.95 -19.77
CA ARG A 216 14.48 -7.13 -18.32
C ARG A 216 13.15 -6.89 -17.60
N PRO A 217 12.96 -7.40 -16.37
CA PRO A 217 11.80 -7.03 -15.58
C PRO A 217 11.72 -5.52 -15.30
N VAL A 218 10.49 -5.04 -15.15
CA VAL A 218 10.23 -3.74 -14.51
C VAL A 218 10.83 -3.72 -13.10
N ASP A 219 11.18 -2.53 -12.62
CA ASP A 219 11.92 -2.32 -11.37
C ASP A 219 11.06 -2.63 -10.14
N ASP A 220 9.79 -2.26 -10.15
CA ASP A 220 8.79 -2.65 -9.16
C ASP A 220 7.41 -2.85 -9.82
N CYS A 221 6.69 -3.90 -9.43
CA CYS A 221 5.29 -4.08 -9.74
C CYS A 221 4.53 -4.35 -8.45
N THR A 222 3.61 -3.45 -8.11
CA THR A 222 2.74 -3.63 -6.95
C THR A 222 1.28 -3.72 -7.35
N LEU A 223 0.64 -4.80 -6.93
CA LEU A 223 -0.77 -5.07 -7.19
C LEU A 223 -1.55 -5.07 -5.87
N VAL A 224 -2.60 -4.27 -5.81
CA VAL A 224 -3.46 -4.11 -4.63
C VAL A 224 -4.85 -4.70 -4.93
N SER A 225 -5.24 -5.72 -4.17
CA SER A 225 -6.40 -6.58 -4.40
C SER A 225 -6.46 -7.20 -5.82
N PRO A 226 -5.43 -7.94 -6.29
CA PRO A 226 -5.49 -8.62 -7.59
C PRO A 226 -6.33 -9.90 -7.55
N GLY A 227 -6.74 -10.38 -8.73
CA GLY A 227 -7.33 -11.71 -8.94
C GLY A 227 -6.60 -12.47 -10.07
N LEU A 228 -7.16 -13.59 -10.53
CA LEU A 228 -6.65 -14.32 -11.70
C LEU A 228 -7.12 -13.71 -13.03
N GLY A 229 -8.21 -12.93 -13.02
CA GLY A 229 -8.65 -12.17 -14.18
C GLY A 229 -10.11 -11.72 -14.09
N MET A 230 -10.47 -10.79 -14.97
CA MET A 230 -11.80 -10.19 -15.01
C MET A 230 -12.91 -11.18 -15.40
N GLY A 231 -12.55 -12.25 -16.12
CA GLY A 231 -13.45 -13.33 -16.49
C GLY A 231 -14.21 -13.95 -15.30
N LEU A 232 -13.49 -14.15 -14.19
CA LEU A 232 -14.06 -14.65 -12.93
C LEU A 232 -14.47 -13.50 -12.02
N GLY A 233 -13.72 -12.39 -12.04
CA GLY A 233 -13.96 -11.21 -11.20
C GLY A 233 -15.30 -10.52 -11.43
N ILE A 234 -15.71 -10.28 -12.68
CA ILE A 234 -16.96 -9.57 -13.00
C ILE A 234 -18.19 -10.30 -12.45
N PHE A 235 -18.20 -11.62 -12.51
CA PHE A 235 -19.34 -12.39 -12.01
C PHE A 235 -19.35 -12.52 -10.48
N ALA A 236 -18.21 -12.32 -9.82
CA ALA A 236 -18.05 -12.47 -8.37
C ALA A 236 -18.14 -11.14 -7.60
N ALA A 237 -17.94 -10.01 -8.27
CA ALA A 237 -17.97 -8.69 -7.64
C ALA A 237 -19.40 -8.10 -7.63
N TRP A 238 -19.96 -7.92 -6.43
CA TRP A 238 -21.33 -7.43 -6.24
C TRP A 238 -21.63 -6.01 -6.78
N PRO A 239 -20.66 -5.06 -6.85
CA PRO A 239 -20.94 -3.75 -7.42
C PRO A 239 -21.17 -3.77 -8.94
N VAL A 240 -20.65 -4.77 -9.63
CA VAL A 240 -20.66 -4.86 -11.11
C VAL A 240 -21.64 -5.94 -11.62
N ASN A 241 -22.55 -6.41 -10.77
CA ASN A 241 -23.53 -7.43 -11.10
C ASN A 241 -24.37 -7.10 -12.36
N LEU A 242 -24.66 -5.81 -12.60
CA LEU A 242 -25.35 -5.35 -13.81
C LEU A 242 -24.56 -5.65 -15.08
N ALA A 243 -23.24 -5.50 -15.07
CA ALA A 243 -22.39 -5.89 -16.20
C ALA A 243 -22.39 -7.42 -16.38
N ALA A 244 -22.36 -8.18 -15.28
CA ALA A 244 -22.48 -9.63 -15.32
C ALA A 244 -23.84 -10.09 -15.91
N ASP A 245 -24.94 -9.41 -15.58
CA ASP A 245 -26.26 -9.69 -16.15
C ASP A 245 -26.29 -9.43 -17.66
N LYS A 246 -25.67 -8.34 -18.12
CA LYS A 246 -25.50 -8.07 -19.57
C LYS A 246 -24.66 -9.13 -20.28
N LEU A 247 -23.63 -9.66 -19.63
CA LEU A 247 -22.86 -10.77 -20.18
C LEU A 247 -23.70 -12.06 -20.26
N ARG A 248 -24.52 -12.34 -19.24
CA ARG A 248 -25.47 -13.48 -19.24
C ARG A 248 -26.51 -13.37 -20.35
N GLU A 249 -27.09 -12.18 -20.55
CA GLU A 249 -28.01 -11.90 -21.67
C GLU A 249 -27.38 -12.21 -23.04
N LYS A 250 -26.06 -12.02 -23.16
CA LYS A 250 -25.27 -12.36 -24.35
C LYS A 250 -24.78 -13.82 -24.41
N GLY A 251 -25.19 -14.66 -23.46
CA GLY A 251 -24.85 -16.09 -23.42
C GLY A 251 -23.49 -16.41 -22.79
N PHE A 252 -22.85 -15.45 -22.13
CA PHE A 252 -21.61 -15.71 -21.41
C PHE A 252 -21.86 -16.34 -20.03
N THR A 253 -21.07 -17.36 -19.73
CA THR A 253 -20.85 -17.88 -18.38
C THR A 253 -19.52 -17.32 -17.85
N PRO A 254 -19.24 -17.38 -16.54
CA PRO A 254 -17.92 -17.00 -16.03
C PRO A 254 -16.77 -17.69 -16.77
N GLN A 255 -16.93 -18.97 -17.07
CA GLN A 255 -15.92 -19.77 -17.77
C GLN A 255 -15.76 -19.34 -19.23
N SER A 256 -16.85 -19.25 -20.00
CA SER A 256 -16.75 -18.89 -21.42
C SER A 256 -16.28 -17.45 -21.62
N PHE A 257 -16.59 -16.54 -20.69
CA PHE A 257 -16.08 -15.17 -20.72
C PHE A 257 -14.59 -15.12 -20.35
N HIS A 258 -14.16 -15.89 -19.35
CA HIS A 258 -12.74 -16.04 -19.02
C HIS A 258 -11.94 -16.57 -20.21
N GLU A 259 -12.42 -17.60 -20.91
CA GLU A 259 -11.78 -18.13 -22.12
C GLU A 259 -11.68 -17.08 -23.23
N ALA A 260 -12.76 -16.33 -23.48
CA ALA A 260 -12.79 -15.27 -24.50
C ALA A 260 -11.83 -14.10 -24.20
N THR A 261 -11.48 -13.92 -22.93
CA THR A 261 -10.63 -12.82 -22.45
C THR A 261 -9.28 -13.30 -21.89
N TYR A 262 -8.97 -14.60 -22.03
CA TYR A 262 -7.86 -15.25 -21.34
C TYR A 262 -6.52 -14.56 -21.61
N LYS A 263 -6.26 -14.14 -22.86
CA LYS A 263 -5.01 -13.45 -23.24
C LYS A 263 -4.78 -12.12 -22.51
N TYR A 264 -5.80 -11.52 -21.90
CA TYR A 264 -5.70 -10.32 -21.06
C TYR A 264 -5.84 -10.63 -19.57
N SER A 265 -6.09 -11.88 -19.20
CA SER A 265 -6.16 -12.29 -17.80
C SER A 265 -4.80 -12.21 -17.12
N GLN A 266 -4.81 -11.92 -15.82
CA GLN A 266 -3.61 -11.93 -14.99
C GLN A 266 -2.99 -13.34 -14.94
N GLU A 267 -3.81 -14.39 -15.01
CA GLU A 267 -3.38 -15.78 -15.16
C GLU A 267 -2.49 -16.01 -16.38
N ALA A 268 -2.89 -15.54 -17.56
CA ALA A 268 -2.09 -15.68 -18.78
C ALA A 268 -0.76 -14.92 -18.64
N GLN A 269 -0.81 -13.68 -18.10
CA GLN A 269 0.40 -12.86 -17.95
C GLN A 269 1.42 -13.48 -17.00
N LEU A 270 0.97 -14.10 -15.91
CA LEU A 270 1.85 -14.81 -14.98
C LEU A 270 2.53 -16.02 -15.64
N LYS A 271 1.82 -16.76 -16.50
CA LYS A 271 2.34 -17.96 -17.18
C LYS A 271 3.24 -17.64 -18.37
N GLU A 272 2.95 -16.56 -19.10
CA GLU A 272 3.62 -16.23 -20.36
C GLU A 272 4.78 -15.23 -20.18
N GLY A 273 4.77 -14.42 -19.12
CA GLY A 273 5.76 -13.37 -18.90
C GLY A 273 7.10 -13.89 -18.40
N LYS A 274 8.06 -14.04 -19.31
CA LYS A 274 9.44 -14.47 -18.98
C LYS A 274 10.17 -13.45 -18.12
N ASN A 275 9.95 -12.17 -18.41
CA ASN A 275 10.56 -11.02 -17.74
C ASN A 275 9.63 -10.41 -16.67
N ASN A 276 8.70 -11.18 -16.11
CA ASN A 276 7.92 -10.69 -14.98
C ASN A 276 8.81 -10.42 -13.76
N PRO A 277 8.49 -9.40 -12.94
CA PRO A 277 9.22 -9.12 -11.71
C PRO A 277 9.07 -10.25 -10.70
N ARG A 278 10.03 -10.34 -9.79
CA ARG A 278 10.14 -11.45 -8.82
C ARG A 278 10.49 -10.94 -7.42
N GLY A 279 10.19 -11.75 -6.41
CA GLY A 279 10.62 -11.51 -5.04
C GLY A 279 10.12 -10.17 -4.50
N ARG A 280 11.06 -9.31 -4.07
CA ARG A 280 10.75 -8.00 -3.48
C ARG A 280 10.23 -6.97 -4.48
N ASN A 281 10.53 -7.15 -5.78
CA ASN A 281 10.11 -6.25 -6.85
C ASN A 281 8.71 -6.60 -7.37
N PHE A 282 8.10 -7.67 -6.86
CA PHE A 282 6.73 -8.03 -7.18
C PHE A 282 5.91 -8.15 -5.89
N LYS A 283 5.06 -7.16 -5.63
CA LYS A 283 4.32 -7.01 -4.38
C LYS A 283 2.84 -7.25 -4.61
N VAL A 284 2.22 -8.01 -3.71
CA VAL A 284 0.77 -8.25 -3.67
C VAL A 284 0.24 -7.82 -2.32
N ILE A 285 -0.67 -6.85 -2.34
CA ILE A 285 -1.30 -6.28 -1.14
C ILE A 285 -2.79 -6.63 -1.16
N TYR A 286 -3.36 -7.10 -0.05
CA TYR A 286 -4.80 -7.31 0.05
C TYR A 286 -5.33 -7.20 1.47
N GLY A 287 -6.62 -6.84 1.59
CA GLY A 287 -7.38 -6.91 2.83
C GLY A 287 -8.05 -8.28 2.98
N THR A 288 -7.98 -8.88 4.17
CA THR A 288 -8.58 -10.22 4.39
C THR A 288 -10.11 -10.21 4.43
N SER A 289 -10.72 -9.03 4.51
CA SER A 289 -12.16 -8.84 4.66
C SER A 289 -12.74 -8.07 3.47
N ASP A 290 -12.04 -8.04 2.34
CA ASP A 290 -12.50 -7.48 1.06
C ASP A 290 -13.69 -8.30 0.54
N THR A 291 -14.82 -7.64 0.26
CA THR A 291 -16.02 -8.30 -0.29
C THR A 291 -16.25 -7.98 -1.77
N ILE A 292 -15.53 -6.99 -2.31
CA ILE A 292 -15.64 -6.60 -3.71
C ILE A 292 -14.72 -7.51 -4.56
N ILE A 293 -13.48 -7.70 -4.12
CA ILE A 293 -12.51 -8.65 -4.68
C ILE A 293 -12.13 -9.65 -3.58
N PRO A 294 -12.99 -10.64 -3.31
CA PRO A 294 -12.84 -11.50 -2.16
C PRO A 294 -11.62 -12.42 -2.31
N PRO A 295 -10.61 -12.35 -1.41
CA PRO A 295 -9.30 -12.94 -1.65
C PRO A 295 -9.31 -14.48 -1.65
N PHE A 296 -10.23 -15.09 -0.89
CA PHE A 296 -10.30 -16.54 -0.71
C PHE A 296 -11.20 -17.26 -1.72
N GLN A 297 -11.99 -16.52 -2.49
CA GLN A 297 -12.88 -17.10 -3.50
C GLN A 297 -12.09 -17.65 -4.69
N PRO A 298 -12.65 -18.62 -5.45
CA PRO A 298 -12.02 -19.10 -6.67
C PRO A 298 -11.66 -17.97 -7.63
N GLY A 299 -10.38 -17.91 -8.04
CA GLY A 299 -9.87 -16.83 -8.88
C GLY A 299 -9.56 -15.52 -8.15
N GLY A 300 -9.71 -15.48 -6.82
CA GLY A 300 -9.34 -14.35 -5.97
C GLY A 300 -7.83 -14.23 -5.74
N THR A 301 -7.45 -13.29 -4.87
CA THR A 301 -6.04 -12.94 -4.60
C THR A 301 -5.18 -14.12 -4.15
N ILE A 302 -5.72 -15.05 -3.34
CA ILE A 302 -4.96 -16.21 -2.87
C ILE A 302 -4.61 -17.16 -4.02
N ASP A 303 -5.56 -17.38 -4.94
CA ASP A 303 -5.32 -18.23 -6.12
C ASP A 303 -4.28 -17.55 -7.05
N PHE A 304 -4.32 -16.22 -7.19
CA PHE A 304 -3.29 -15.43 -7.88
C PHE A 304 -1.90 -15.61 -7.26
N ILE A 305 -1.76 -15.44 -5.94
CA ILE A 305 -0.49 -15.59 -5.22
C ILE A 305 0.05 -17.02 -5.41
N ASN A 306 -0.81 -18.03 -5.29
CA ASN A 306 -0.42 -19.42 -5.45
C ASN A 306 0.06 -19.71 -6.87
N LEU A 307 -0.61 -19.18 -7.89
CA LEU A 307 -0.16 -19.30 -9.27
C LEU A 307 1.18 -18.58 -9.49
N ALA A 308 1.34 -17.35 -9.01
CA ALA A 308 2.59 -16.60 -9.13
C ALA A 308 3.78 -17.33 -8.48
N ARG A 309 3.56 -17.95 -7.31
CA ARG A 309 4.56 -18.82 -6.65
C ARG A 309 4.86 -20.06 -7.48
N LYS A 310 3.84 -20.71 -8.05
CA LYS A 310 4.01 -21.88 -8.92
C LYS A 310 4.82 -21.55 -10.18
N GLN A 311 4.72 -20.33 -10.71
CA GLN A 311 5.54 -19.84 -11.82
C GLN A 311 6.96 -19.38 -11.38
N GLY A 312 7.32 -19.54 -10.12
CA GLY A 312 8.64 -19.16 -9.60
C GLY A 312 8.86 -17.65 -9.48
N LEU A 313 7.80 -16.84 -9.48
CA LEU A 313 7.87 -15.38 -9.31
C LEU A 313 7.98 -14.98 -7.83
N ALA A 314 7.36 -15.78 -6.94
CA ALA A 314 7.42 -15.63 -5.49
C ALA A 314 7.22 -14.19 -4.99
N PRO A 315 6.03 -13.57 -5.21
CA PRO A 315 5.79 -12.19 -4.81
C PRO A 315 5.91 -12.00 -3.30
N THR A 316 6.31 -10.80 -2.89
CA THR A 316 6.17 -10.32 -1.51
C THR A 316 4.69 -10.09 -1.22
N VAL A 317 4.16 -10.74 -0.19
CA VAL A 317 2.73 -10.70 0.15
C VAL A 317 2.51 -9.88 1.41
N ILE A 318 1.64 -8.88 1.31
CA ILE A 318 1.33 -7.95 2.41
C ILE A 318 -0.15 -8.06 2.72
N GLU A 319 -0.44 -8.74 3.83
CA GLU A 319 -1.80 -8.99 4.29
C GLU A 319 -2.24 -7.93 5.31
N TYR A 320 -3.37 -7.30 5.04
CA TYR A 320 -4.06 -6.40 5.96
C TYR A 320 -5.26 -7.11 6.59
N LYS A 321 -5.05 -7.66 7.79
CA LYS A 321 -6.08 -8.36 8.55
C LYS A 321 -7.24 -7.43 8.92
N GLY A 322 -8.47 -7.89 8.64
CA GLY A 322 -9.72 -7.20 8.98
C GLY A 322 -10.09 -6.03 8.08
N LEU A 323 -9.21 -5.63 7.15
CA LEU A 323 -9.47 -4.55 6.22
C LEU A 323 -10.18 -5.04 4.96
N ASP A 324 -10.99 -4.16 4.40
CA ASP A 324 -11.83 -4.38 3.23
C ASP A 324 -11.38 -3.55 2.01
N HIS A 325 -12.12 -3.61 0.91
CA HIS A 325 -11.72 -3.01 -0.37
C HIS A 325 -11.50 -1.48 -0.31
N ILE A 326 -12.07 -0.81 0.71
CA ILE A 326 -12.05 0.65 0.85
C ILE A 326 -11.16 1.09 2.00
N THR A 327 -11.21 0.37 3.12
CA THR A 327 -10.42 0.69 4.31
C THR A 327 -8.94 0.35 4.12
N MET A 328 -8.62 -0.65 3.29
CA MET A 328 -7.23 -0.99 2.98
C MET A 328 -6.52 0.14 2.20
N PRO A 329 -7.04 0.68 1.08
CA PRO A 329 -6.45 1.87 0.45
C PRO A 329 -6.30 3.06 1.41
N GLY A 330 -7.30 3.28 2.27
CA GLY A 330 -7.25 4.30 3.31
C GLY A 330 -6.08 4.11 4.28
N GLU A 331 -5.83 2.88 4.71
CA GLU A 331 -4.68 2.53 5.55
C GLU A 331 -3.35 2.73 4.80
N LEU A 332 -3.25 2.35 3.52
CA LEU A 332 -2.03 2.57 2.72
C LEU A 332 -1.70 4.07 2.63
N MET A 333 -2.70 4.90 2.33
CA MET A 333 -2.58 6.35 2.28
C MET A 333 -2.19 6.95 3.63
N TRP A 334 -2.84 6.49 4.70
CA TRP A 334 -2.50 6.89 6.05
C TRP A 334 -1.04 6.58 6.36
N GLN A 335 -0.60 5.34 6.15
CA GLN A 335 0.77 4.95 6.41
C GLN A 335 1.78 5.81 5.65
N LYS A 336 1.52 6.13 4.37
CA LYS A 336 2.35 7.04 3.57
C LYS A 336 2.36 8.47 4.08
N ALA A 337 1.21 9.03 4.45
CA ALA A 337 1.14 10.38 5.03
C ALA A 337 1.94 10.48 6.35
N TYR A 338 2.04 9.35 7.06
CA TYR A 338 2.88 9.19 8.24
C TYR A 338 4.22 8.54 7.91
N GLY A 339 4.73 8.72 6.68
CA GLY A 339 6.07 8.38 6.19
C GLY A 339 6.54 6.94 6.42
N ASN A 340 5.60 6.03 6.61
CA ASN A 340 5.86 4.61 6.57
C ASN A 340 5.75 4.13 5.11
N ASP A 341 6.47 3.06 4.76
CA ASP A 341 6.24 2.37 3.49
C ASP A 341 5.16 1.28 3.70
N PRO A 342 3.91 1.49 3.25
CA PRO A 342 2.86 0.49 3.41
C PRO A 342 3.02 -0.71 2.46
N THR A 343 3.99 -0.64 1.55
CA THR A 343 4.37 -1.65 0.58
C THR A 343 5.51 -2.53 1.09
N PHE A 344 5.86 -2.36 2.37
CA PHE A 344 6.79 -3.23 3.06
C PHE A 344 6.07 -4.38 3.78
N GLU A 345 6.74 -5.52 3.84
CA GLU A 345 6.21 -6.71 4.50
C GLU A 345 6.15 -6.49 6.02
N ARG A 346 4.93 -6.35 6.55
CA ARG A 346 4.66 -6.10 7.98
C ARG A 346 5.26 -7.11 8.96
N ASN A 347 5.64 -8.29 8.47
CA ASN A 347 6.22 -9.37 9.28
C ASN A 347 7.74 -9.48 9.13
N ARG A 348 8.40 -8.60 8.37
CA ARG A 348 9.86 -8.50 8.41
C ARG A 348 10.25 -7.96 9.78
N PRO A 349 11.15 -8.64 10.54
CA PRO A 349 11.88 -8.00 11.62
C PRO A 349 12.33 -6.61 11.21
N SER A 350 12.08 -5.63 12.07
CA SER A 350 12.60 -4.28 11.88
C SER A 350 14.14 -4.34 11.91
N LEU A 351 14.84 -3.55 11.11
CA LEU A 351 16.31 -3.43 11.25
C LEU A 351 16.65 -2.99 12.67
N TRP A 352 15.82 -2.14 13.27
CA TRP A 352 15.95 -1.73 14.66
C TRP A 352 15.79 -2.88 15.66
N SER A 353 15.23 -4.03 15.27
CA SER A 353 15.20 -5.22 16.14
C SER A 353 16.51 -6.04 16.12
N ILE A 354 17.48 -5.64 15.30
CA ILE A 354 18.79 -6.27 15.14
C ILE A 354 19.82 -5.41 15.91
N PRO A 355 20.41 -5.91 17.01
CA PRO A 355 21.34 -5.12 17.83
C PRO A 355 22.53 -4.52 17.07
N GLU A 356 22.98 -5.19 16.01
CA GLU A 356 24.10 -4.76 15.17
C GLU A 356 23.76 -3.50 14.36
N THR A 357 22.48 -3.24 14.07
CA THR A 357 22.03 -2.08 13.28
C THR A 357 22.42 -0.76 13.94
N TYR A 358 22.40 -0.67 15.26
CA TYR A 358 22.76 0.57 15.98
C TYR A 358 24.24 0.94 15.87
N SER A 359 25.08 -0.02 15.49
CA SER A 359 26.53 0.17 15.33
C SER A 359 26.94 0.27 13.86
N ASP A 360 25.97 0.17 12.93
CA ASP A 360 26.23 0.25 11.50
C ASP A 360 26.59 1.69 11.07
N PRO A 361 27.71 1.90 10.35
CA PRO A 361 28.13 3.24 9.93
C PRO A 361 27.17 3.97 8.99
N LEU A 362 26.37 3.27 8.19
CA LEU A 362 25.32 3.88 7.37
C LEU A 362 24.15 4.31 8.28
N CYS A 363 23.79 3.50 9.27
CA CYS A 363 22.70 3.81 10.20
C CYS A 363 23.05 5.05 11.03
N ILE A 364 24.27 5.09 11.59
CA ILE A 364 24.79 6.22 12.36
C ILE A 364 24.77 7.50 11.51
N ARG A 365 25.30 7.45 10.28
CA ARG A 365 25.29 8.63 9.38
C ARG A 365 23.89 9.17 9.12
N LYS A 366 22.91 8.29 8.90
CA LYS A 366 21.52 8.72 8.71
C LYS A 366 20.93 9.33 9.97
N LEU A 367 21.21 8.76 11.15
CA LEU A 367 20.81 9.35 12.42
C LEU A 367 21.46 10.73 12.60
N ASP A 368 22.75 10.89 12.25
CA ASP A 368 23.45 12.17 12.28
C ASP A 368 22.80 13.18 11.32
N ASP A 369 22.41 12.78 10.10
CA ASP A 369 21.73 13.64 9.13
C ASP A 369 20.34 14.09 9.62
N ILE A 370 19.62 13.21 10.33
CA ILE A 370 18.32 13.52 10.93
C ILE A 370 18.52 14.50 12.09
N PHE A 371 19.46 14.21 12.98
CA PHE A 371 19.64 14.95 14.24
C PHE A 371 20.47 16.22 14.12
N SER A 372 21.32 16.37 13.10
CA SER A 372 22.09 17.59 12.80
C SER A 372 21.21 18.81 12.50
N ARG A 373 19.92 18.59 12.21
CA ARG A 373 18.92 19.63 11.97
C ARG A 373 18.42 20.28 13.26
N PHE A 374 18.73 19.69 14.42
CA PHE A 374 18.36 20.20 15.72
C PHE A 374 19.58 20.84 16.40
N SER A 375 19.35 21.94 17.11
CA SER A 375 20.41 22.57 17.90
C SER A 375 20.74 21.74 19.15
N ALA A 376 21.91 22.01 19.74
CA ALA A 376 22.34 21.36 20.98
C ALA A 376 21.37 21.58 22.15
N GLU A 377 20.57 22.65 22.12
CA GLU A 377 19.54 22.96 23.12
C GLU A 377 18.23 22.19 22.87
N GLU A 378 17.98 21.76 21.63
CA GLU A 378 16.76 21.08 21.20
C GLU A 378 16.84 19.55 21.40
N LEU A 379 18.03 18.97 21.22
CA LEU A 379 18.27 17.52 21.34
C LEU A 379 17.93 16.93 22.73
N PRO A 380 18.19 17.60 23.86
CA PRO A 380 17.75 17.13 25.19
C PRO A 380 16.24 16.94 25.32
N PHE A 381 15.40 17.64 24.53
CA PHE A 381 13.95 17.45 24.55
C PHE A 381 13.52 16.14 23.89
N PHE A 382 14.27 15.64 22.89
CA PHE A 382 14.03 14.30 22.35
C PHE A 382 14.27 13.23 23.41
N ALA A 383 15.30 13.40 24.23
CA ALA A 383 15.58 12.51 25.34
C ALA A 383 14.47 12.52 26.40
N GLU A 384 13.97 13.72 26.76
CA GLU A 384 12.82 13.87 27.64
C GLU A 384 11.58 13.18 27.06
N LEU A 385 11.28 13.37 25.77
CA LEU A 385 10.13 12.76 25.11
C LEU A 385 10.22 11.24 25.00
N VAL A 386 11.40 10.70 24.68
CA VAL A 386 11.64 9.25 24.65
C VAL A 386 11.50 8.67 26.06
N SER A 387 12.01 9.36 27.07
CA SER A 387 11.86 8.97 28.49
C SER A 387 10.39 9.06 28.96
N GLU A 388 9.66 10.13 28.63
CA GLU A 388 8.25 10.32 28.99
C GLU A 388 7.32 9.31 28.33
N ARG A 389 7.54 9.00 27.04
CA ARG A 389 6.71 8.03 26.30
C ARG A 389 6.89 6.60 26.79
N ASN A 390 8.11 6.24 27.17
CA ASN A 390 8.41 4.87 27.58
C ASN A 390 8.30 4.69 29.10
N GLY A 391 8.28 5.75 29.92
CA GLY A 391 8.34 5.65 31.37
C GLY A 391 9.73 5.25 31.88
N MET A 392 9.84 4.78 33.13
CA MET A 392 11.07 4.14 33.63
C MET A 392 11.23 2.73 33.01
N THR A 393 11.29 2.67 31.69
CA THR A 393 11.45 1.42 30.93
C THR A 393 12.92 1.27 30.55
N ILE A 394 13.42 0.05 30.68
CA ILE A 394 14.78 -0.31 30.31
C ILE A 394 14.91 -0.12 28.80
N MET A 395 16.02 0.45 28.32
CA MET A 395 16.22 0.71 26.87
C MET A 395 15.97 -0.53 26.02
N ASP A 396 16.35 -1.71 26.51
CA ASP A 396 16.17 -3.00 25.83
C ASP A 396 14.68 -3.40 25.66
N ASP A 397 13.78 -2.81 26.43
CA ASP A 397 12.32 -3.02 26.37
C ASP A 397 11.59 -1.89 25.60
N MET A 398 12.31 -0.89 25.09
CA MET A 398 11.71 0.19 24.29
C MET A 398 11.30 -0.29 22.90
N GLU A 399 10.34 0.39 22.29
CA GLU A 399 10.07 0.19 20.87
C GLU A 399 11.36 0.42 20.05
N PRO A 400 11.64 -0.38 19.01
CA PRO A 400 12.96 -0.42 18.37
C PRO A 400 13.48 0.96 17.87
N HIS A 401 12.61 1.79 17.30
CA HIS A 401 12.97 3.13 16.85
C HIS A 401 13.23 4.10 18.04
N MET A 402 12.58 3.90 19.18
CA MET A 402 12.85 4.68 20.41
C MET A 402 14.16 4.26 21.06
N HIS A 403 14.49 2.97 21.01
CA HIS A 403 15.82 2.48 21.40
C HIS A 403 16.89 3.10 20.51
N ALA A 404 16.71 3.14 19.19
CA ALA A 404 17.66 3.77 18.25
C ALA A 404 17.97 5.22 18.61
N ILE A 405 16.92 6.02 18.86
CA ILE A 405 17.05 7.42 19.26
C ILE A 405 17.79 7.52 20.61
N ALA A 406 17.39 6.71 21.59
CA ALA A 406 18.01 6.70 22.91
C ALA A 406 19.51 6.33 22.86
N ASP A 407 19.87 5.30 22.09
CA ASP A 407 21.26 4.86 21.92
C ASP A 407 22.11 5.91 21.21
N TRP A 408 21.56 6.56 20.17
CA TRP A 408 22.23 7.68 19.49
C TRP A 408 22.49 8.87 20.42
N LEU A 409 21.48 9.27 21.20
CA LEU A 409 21.59 10.38 22.14
C LEU A 409 22.61 10.09 23.27
N VAL A 410 22.72 8.84 23.70
CA VAL A 410 23.71 8.39 24.68
C VAL A 410 25.11 8.39 24.09
N LYS A 411 25.29 7.88 22.87
CA LYS A 411 26.58 7.87 22.15
C LYS A 411 27.13 9.29 21.93
N HIS A 412 26.26 10.27 21.72
CA HIS A 412 26.62 11.67 21.52
C HIS A 412 26.68 12.49 22.82
N GLU A 413 26.66 11.82 23.98
CA GLU A 413 26.75 12.45 25.32
C GLU A 413 25.65 13.47 25.63
N ILE A 414 24.54 13.46 24.87
CA ILE A 414 23.36 14.30 25.09
C ILE A 414 22.60 13.79 26.32
N CYS A 415 22.65 12.47 26.58
CA CYS A 415 22.00 11.80 27.70
C CYS A 415 22.95 10.85 28.41
N ASN A 416 22.64 10.52 29.66
CA ASN A 416 23.31 9.45 30.39
C ASN A 416 22.40 8.23 30.54
N VAL A 417 23.03 7.08 30.69
CA VAL A 417 22.38 5.84 31.11
C VAL A 417 22.84 5.52 32.54
N ALA A 418 21.91 5.25 33.45
CA ALA A 418 22.26 4.80 34.78
C ALA A 418 22.94 3.40 34.72
N THR A 419 24.02 3.19 35.48
CA THR A 419 24.72 1.90 35.51
C THR A 419 23.84 0.84 36.19
N GLY A 420 23.41 -0.16 35.42
CA GLY A 420 22.42 -1.16 35.82
C GLY A 420 21.47 -1.46 34.66
N PRO A 421 20.16 -1.71 34.91
CA PRO A 421 19.19 -1.68 33.82
C PRO A 421 19.32 -0.33 33.10
N ARG A 422 19.50 -0.33 31.77
CA ARG A 422 19.80 0.87 30.99
C ARG A 422 18.59 1.82 30.97
N TYR A 423 18.50 2.75 31.93
CA TYR A 423 17.48 3.80 31.93
C TYR A 423 18.02 5.07 31.29
N LEU A 424 17.25 5.68 30.38
CA LEU A 424 17.59 6.97 29.77
C LEU A 424 17.35 8.10 30.78
N TRP A 425 18.41 8.85 31.11
CA TRP A 425 18.37 10.01 32.00
C TRP A 425 18.95 11.24 31.28
N VAL A 426 18.18 12.33 31.24
CA VAL A 426 18.63 13.60 30.66
C VAL A 426 19.61 14.26 31.64
N ARG A 427 20.82 14.61 31.20
CA ARG A 427 21.75 15.40 32.01
C ARG A 427 21.09 16.75 32.33
N ASN A 428 21.13 17.18 33.59
CA ASN A 428 20.63 18.48 34.06
C ASN A 428 19.12 18.74 33.84
N LYS A 429 18.25 17.80 34.24
CA LYS A 429 16.79 18.02 34.25
C LYS A 429 16.37 19.28 35.03
N GLU A 430 17.12 19.65 36.06
CA GLU A 430 16.85 20.82 36.91
C GLU A 430 17.21 22.16 36.22
N ASP A 431 18.25 22.21 35.38
CA ASP A 431 18.54 23.43 34.59
C ASP A 431 17.56 23.63 33.42
N LEU A 432 16.98 22.54 32.91
CA LEU A 432 16.04 22.57 31.80
C LEU A 432 14.64 23.02 32.23
N VAL A 433 14.20 22.65 33.44
CA VAL A 433 12.87 22.95 33.97
C VAL A 433 12.78 24.36 34.57
N ASP A 434 13.88 24.87 35.14
CA ASP A 434 13.89 26.18 35.81
C ASP A 434 14.25 27.36 34.87
N LYS A 435 14.63 27.10 33.62
CA LYS A 435 14.91 28.12 32.58
C LYS A 435 13.96 28.10 31.39
N ILE A 436 12.76 27.54 31.53
CA ILE A 436 11.80 27.44 30.41
C ILE A 436 11.23 28.82 30.06
N ASP A 437 11.91 29.50 29.14
CA ASP A 437 11.41 30.61 28.34
C ASP A 437 10.06 30.22 27.69
N PRO A 438 9.06 31.12 27.64
CA PRO A 438 7.83 30.92 26.87
C PRO A 438 8.03 30.42 25.43
N SER A 439 9.15 30.77 24.79
CA SER A 439 9.56 30.27 23.46
C SER A 439 9.82 28.75 23.47
N ILE A 440 10.36 28.20 24.56
CA ILE A 440 10.64 26.76 24.74
C ILE A 440 9.34 25.96 24.95
N LYS A 441 8.31 26.50 25.61
CA LYS A 441 6.98 25.84 25.67
C LYS A 441 6.30 25.77 24.30
N SER A 442 6.49 26.81 23.48
CA SER A 442 6.03 26.81 22.08
C SER A 442 6.81 25.78 21.26
N PHE A 443 8.12 25.70 21.49
CA PHE A 443 9.00 24.75 20.82
C PHE A 443 8.74 23.29 21.20
N ARG A 444 8.52 22.97 22.49
CA ARG A 444 8.10 21.63 22.93
C ARG A 444 6.78 21.20 22.26
N LYS A 445 5.84 22.13 22.08
CA LYS A 445 4.61 21.87 21.31
C LYS A 445 4.92 21.61 19.83
N GLN A 446 5.85 22.35 19.24
CA GLN A 446 6.29 22.14 17.85
C GLN A 446 7.00 20.81 17.65
N ILE A 447 7.90 20.40 18.56
CA ILE A 447 8.54 19.08 18.49
C ILE A 447 7.49 17.97 18.56
N VAL A 448 6.59 18.01 19.53
CA VAL A 448 5.58 16.97 19.71
C VAL A 448 4.58 16.93 18.55
N ALA A 449 4.24 18.10 17.99
CA ALA A 449 3.24 18.20 16.92
C ALA A 449 3.80 17.93 15.52
N HIS A 450 5.08 18.25 15.26
CA HIS A 450 5.65 18.30 13.92
C HIS A 450 6.96 17.52 13.77
N GLU A 451 7.95 17.79 14.62
CA GLU A 451 9.30 17.24 14.42
C GLU A 451 9.44 15.78 14.85
N LEU A 452 8.86 15.37 15.98
CA LEU A 452 8.91 13.97 16.41
C LEU A 452 8.22 13.03 15.42
N PRO A 453 6.99 13.31 14.93
CA PRO A 453 6.42 12.55 13.82
C PRO A 453 7.33 12.52 12.59
N ARG A 454 7.98 13.64 12.22
CA ARG A 454 8.91 13.69 11.09
C ARG A 454 10.15 12.81 11.31
N VAL A 455 10.77 12.86 12.49
CA VAL A 455 11.91 12.02 12.83
C VAL A 455 11.53 10.54 12.82
N LEU A 456 10.38 10.18 13.38
CA LEU A 456 9.89 8.80 13.34
C LEU A 456 9.62 8.31 11.91
N ARG A 457 9.15 9.19 11.00
CA ARG A 457 9.06 8.91 9.56
C ARG A 457 10.42 8.61 8.93
N GLU A 458 11.37 9.52 9.15
CA GLU A 458 12.71 9.39 8.58
C GLU A 458 13.42 8.13 9.09
N LEU A 459 13.19 7.75 10.36
CA LEU A 459 13.68 6.49 10.93
C LEU A 459 12.96 5.26 10.37
N SER A 460 11.64 5.30 10.15
CA SER A 460 10.93 4.21 9.50
C SER A 460 11.41 4.01 8.06
N ALA A 461 11.79 5.08 7.36
CA ALA A 461 12.36 4.97 6.02
C ALA A 461 13.72 4.23 6.00
N ILE A 462 14.44 4.17 7.12
CA ILE A 462 15.68 3.36 7.24
C ILE A 462 15.37 1.87 7.19
N ASP A 463 14.28 1.42 7.82
CA ASP A 463 13.80 0.01 7.74
C ASP A 463 13.51 -0.43 6.30
N HIS A 464 13.31 0.53 5.40
CA HIS A 464 12.96 0.32 4.00
C HIS A 464 14.12 0.64 3.04
N ASP A 465 15.30 1.03 3.54
CA ASP A 465 16.44 1.36 2.69
C ASP A 465 17.19 0.10 2.24
N GLU A 466 17.22 -0.05 0.92
CA GLU A 466 17.88 -1.13 0.21
C GLU A 466 19.39 -1.25 0.47
N SER A 467 20.07 -0.20 0.92
CA SER A 467 21.50 -0.28 1.26
C SER A 467 21.77 -1.09 2.55
N PHE A 468 20.76 -1.31 3.38
CA PHE A 468 20.89 -2.06 4.65
C PHE A 468 20.59 -3.56 4.52
N LYS A 469 20.30 -4.05 3.31
CA LYS A 469 20.07 -5.49 3.01
C LYS A 469 21.12 -6.48 3.55
N PRO A 470 22.44 -6.17 3.61
CA PRO A 470 23.43 -7.15 4.06
C PRO A 470 23.21 -7.65 5.50
N LEU A 471 22.77 -6.79 6.41
CA LEU A 471 22.54 -7.15 7.83
C LEU A 471 21.42 -8.18 7.99
N TYR A 472 20.41 -8.10 7.13
CA TYR A 472 19.24 -8.96 7.20
C TYR A 472 19.49 -10.35 6.59
N GLU A 473 20.28 -10.40 5.51
CA GLU A 473 20.64 -11.65 4.84
C GLU A 473 21.62 -12.48 5.71
N MET A 474 22.49 -11.82 6.48
CA MET A 474 23.40 -12.50 7.42
C MET A 474 22.67 -13.23 8.56
N THR A 475 21.59 -12.66 9.12
CA THR A 475 20.86 -13.28 10.25
C THR A 475 19.93 -14.44 9.83
N GLN A 476 19.58 -14.53 8.55
CA GLN A 476 18.74 -15.60 8.00
C GLN A 476 19.57 -16.85 7.62
N GLU A 477 20.83 -16.69 7.22
CA GLU A 477 21.72 -17.84 6.96
C GLU A 477 22.03 -18.67 8.23
N GLU A 478 22.02 -18.04 9.41
CA GLU A 478 22.22 -18.74 10.69
C GLU A 478 21.01 -19.54 11.18
N LYS A 479 19.83 -19.39 10.56
CA LYS A 479 18.60 -20.11 10.95
C LYS A 479 18.16 -21.21 10.00
N ARG A 480 18.91 -21.52 8.94
CA ARG A 480 18.68 -22.76 8.19
C ARG A 480 19.16 -23.94 9.03
N PRO A 481 18.29 -24.90 9.40
CA PRO A 481 18.78 -26.18 9.85
C PRO A 481 19.60 -26.75 8.70
N LYS A 482 20.90 -27.01 8.93
CA LYS A 482 21.68 -27.88 8.07
C LYS A 482 21.01 -29.26 8.09
N LEU A 483 20.06 -29.47 7.18
CA LEU A 483 19.56 -30.79 6.82
C LEU A 483 20.70 -31.50 6.08
N ILE A 484 21.55 -32.13 6.88
CA ILE A 484 22.21 -33.43 6.66
C ILE A 484 22.31 -33.83 5.18
N SER A 485 23.44 -33.50 4.55
CA SER A 485 23.97 -34.25 3.42
C SER A 485 25.00 -35.26 3.94
N GLU A 486 24.54 -36.27 4.67
CA GLU A 486 25.33 -37.46 5.01
C GLU A 486 24.46 -38.70 4.81
N ALA A 487 24.30 -39.10 3.55
CA ALA A 487 23.99 -40.47 3.16
C ALA A 487 24.24 -40.58 1.65
N ASN A 488 25.49 -40.85 1.26
CA ASN A 488 25.89 -41.75 0.17
C ASN A 488 27.36 -41.52 -0.21
N SER A 489 28.25 -41.88 0.71
CA SER A 489 29.60 -42.29 0.35
C SER A 489 30.09 -43.29 1.38
N GLN A 490 29.61 -44.53 1.30
CA GLN A 490 30.31 -45.76 1.69
C GLN A 490 29.35 -46.94 1.54
N THR A 491 29.56 -47.74 0.49
CA THR A 491 29.82 -49.20 0.49
C THR A 491 29.24 -49.85 -0.76
N GLY A 492 30.10 -50.52 -1.54
CA GLY A 492 29.71 -51.51 -2.54
C GLY A 492 30.01 -51.10 -3.97
#